data_AF-W1QCC0-F1
#
_entry.id   AF-W1QCC0-F1
#
_cell.length_a   1.000
_cell.length_b   1.000
_cell.length_c   1.000
_cell.angle_alpha   90.00
_cell.angle_beta   90.00
_cell.angle_gamma   90.00
#
_symmetry.space_group_name_H-M   'P 1'
#
loop_
_entity.id
_entity.type
_entity.pdbx_description
1 polymer ?
#
loop_
_entity_poly.entity_id
_entity_poly.type
_entity_poly.pdbx_seq_one_letter_code
_entity_poly.pdbx_strand_id
1 'polypeptide(L)'
;MTESEAPASYANIKTHFPAARIKKLMQTDEDIGKVAQATPVAVGRALELFLCSLVEKSVETATNDQSKKITIQILNKTIQENEQFDFVVGVCDKYLNKNSNASSTSSSASAQQE
;
A
#
# COMPACT_ATOMS: atom_id res chain seq x y z
N MET A 1 -26.40 -12.84 -2.07
CA MET A 1 -25.52 -11.67 -2.20
C MET A 1 -25.37 -11.08 -0.81
N THR A 2 -24.32 -11.48 -0.10
CA THR A 2 -24.01 -10.92 1.21
C THR A 2 -23.36 -9.56 0.99
N GLU A 3 -24.09 -8.48 1.26
CA GLU A 3 -23.49 -7.17 1.52
C GLU A 3 -22.50 -7.36 2.67
N SER A 4 -21.20 -7.38 2.33
CA SER A 4 -20.15 -7.32 3.34
C SER A 4 -20.20 -5.92 3.94
N GLU A 5 -21.00 -5.73 5.00
CA GLU A 5 -20.90 -4.56 5.84
C GLU A 5 -19.42 -4.37 6.20
N ALA A 6 -18.89 -3.18 5.96
CA ALA A 6 -17.58 -2.79 6.46
C ALA A 6 -17.60 -3.04 7.98
N PRO A 7 -16.64 -3.79 8.55
CA PRO A 7 -16.71 -4.20 9.95
C PRO A 7 -16.86 -2.97 10.85
N ALA A 8 -17.72 -3.08 11.86
CA ALA A 8 -18.02 -1.99 12.79
C ALA A 8 -16.76 -1.37 13.45
N SER A 9 -15.63 -2.08 13.42
CA SER A 9 -14.31 -1.60 13.80
C SER A 9 -13.89 -0.32 13.07
N TYR A 10 -14.33 -0.11 11.83
CA TYR A 10 -13.93 1.06 11.03
C TYR A 10 -14.75 2.31 11.30
N ALA A 11 -15.90 2.20 11.97
CA ALA A 11 -16.80 3.32 12.23
C ALA A 11 -16.14 4.44 13.06
N ASN A 12 -15.20 4.08 13.94
CA ASN A 12 -14.57 5.01 14.90
C ASN A 12 -13.17 5.49 14.51
N ILE A 13 -12.69 5.17 13.30
CA ILE A 13 -11.39 5.67 12.85
C ILE A 13 -11.44 7.21 12.84
N LYS A 14 -10.37 7.89 13.26
CA LYS A 14 -10.24 9.34 13.09
C LYS A 14 -9.23 9.57 11.98
N THR A 15 -9.56 10.42 11.00
CA THR A 15 -8.61 10.76 9.93
C THR A 15 -7.49 11.62 10.50
N HIS A 16 -6.25 11.15 10.38
CA HIS A 16 -5.07 11.91 10.78
C HIS A 16 -4.39 12.61 9.59
N PHE A 17 -4.85 12.36 8.37
CA PHE A 17 -4.29 12.98 7.17
C PHE A 17 -4.65 14.47 7.05
N PRO A 18 -3.65 15.37 6.91
CA PRO A 18 -3.91 16.80 6.77
C PRO A 18 -4.60 17.13 5.43
N ALA A 19 -5.80 17.72 5.48
CA ALA A 19 -6.57 18.11 4.29
C ALA A 19 -5.77 19.02 3.34
N ALA A 20 -4.92 19.91 3.87
CA ALA A 20 -4.06 20.78 3.06
C ALA A 20 -3.02 19.98 2.26
N ARG A 21 -2.46 18.91 2.83
CA ARG A 21 -1.48 18.05 2.15
C ARG A 21 -2.14 17.23 1.06
N ILE A 22 -3.32 16.67 1.33
CA ILE A 22 -4.13 15.97 0.34
C ILE A 22 -4.47 16.90 -0.81
N LYS A 23 -4.98 18.11 -0.53
CA LYS A 23 -5.27 19.11 -1.56
C LYS A 23 -4.04 19.42 -2.43
N LYS A 24 -2.87 19.60 -1.82
CA LYS A 24 -1.63 19.87 -2.56
C LYS A 24 -1.21 18.71 -3.46
N LEU A 25 -1.44 17.45 -3.05
CA LEU A 25 -1.18 16.27 -3.87
C LEU A 25 -2.21 16.12 -5.00
N MET A 26 -3.49 16.39 -4.74
CA MET A 26 -4.51 16.39 -5.80
C MET A 26 -4.18 17.42 -6.88
N GLN A 27 -3.77 18.63 -6.49
CA GLN A 27 -3.43 19.70 -7.43
C GLN A 27 -2.02 19.58 -8.05
N THR A 28 -1.31 18.44 -7.89
CA THR A 28 -0.15 18.16 -8.75
C THR A 28 -0.57 17.70 -10.14
N ASP A 29 -1.81 17.25 -10.27
CA ASP A 29 -2.44 17.01 -11.55
C ASP A 29 -2.95 18.35 -12.11
N GLU A 30 -2.47 18.72 -13.30
CA GLU A 30 -2.78 20.02 -13.92
C GLU A 30 -4.25 20.12 -14.35
N ASP A 31 -4.93 18.99 -14.53
CA ASP A 31 -6.34 18.95 -14.89
C ASP A 31 -7.26 19.21 -13.66
N ILE A 32 -6.71 19.22 -12.45
CA ILE A 32 -7.44 19.46 -11.21
C ILE A 32 -7.42 20.95 -10.83
N GLY A 33 -8.54 21.64 -11.10
CA GLY A 33 -8.76 23.04 -10.75
C GLY A 33 -9.09 23.30 -9.27
N LYS A 34 -10.20 24.01 -9.01
CA LYS A 34 -10.62 24.33 -7.64
C LYS A 34 -11.25 23.10 -6.96
N VAL A 35 -10.77 22.79 -5.76
CA VAL A 35 -11.26 21.66 -4.96
C VAL A 35 -12.10 22.17 -3.78
N ALA A 36 -13.29 21.60 -3.59
CA ALA A 36 -14.16 21.91 -2.45
C ALA A 36 -13.53 21.46 -1.13
N GLN A 37 -13.82 22.16 -0.03
CA GLN A 37 -13.27 21.83 1.30
C GLN A 37 -13.60 20.39 1.75
N ALA A 38 -14.77 19.87 1.41
CA ALA A 38 -15.18 18.52 1.78
C ALA A 38 -14.37 17.43 1.07
N THR A 39 -13.85 17.68 -0.14
CA THR A 39 -13.22 16.65 -0.98
C THR A 39 -11.93 16.10 -0.35
N PRO A 40 -10.94 16.91 0.09
CA PRO A 40 -9.74 16.39 0.74
C PRO A 40 -10.04 15.67 2.06
N VAL A 41 -11.09 16.09 2.78
CA VAL A 41 -11.51 15.43 4.03
C VAL A 41 -12.07 14.04 3.76
N ALA A 42 -12.93 13.90 2.73
CA ALA A 42 -13.47 12.62 2.31
C ALA A 42 -12.37 11.67 1.79
N VAL A 43 -11.42 12.19 1.00
CA VAL A 43 -10.26 11.42 0.54
C VAL A 43 -9.41 10.97 1.74
N GLY A 44 -9.17 11.83 2.73
CA GLY A 44 -8.46 11.46 3.96
C GLY A 44 -9.14 10.29 4.68
N ARG A 45 -10.47 10.30 4.77
CA ARG A 45 -11.24 9.18 5.32
C ARG A 45 -11.10 7.91 4.49
N ALA A 46 -11.18 8.01 3.17
CA ALA A 46 -11.02 6.87 2.27
C ALA A 46 -9.61 6.25 2.38
N LEU A 47 -8.57 7.08 2.52
CA LEU A 47 -7.19 6.64 2.71
C LEU A 47 -7.02 5.82 4.00
N GLU A 48 -7.65 6.23 5.11
CA GLU A 48 -7.61 5.44 6.35
C GLU A 48 -8.26 4.05 6.16
N LEU A 49 -9.44 4.00 5.52
CA LEU A 49 -10.14 2.75 5.25
C LEU A 49 -9.33 1.85 4.30
N PHE A 50 -8.70 2.44 3.29
CA PHE A 50 -7.81 1.74 2.38
C PHE A 50 -6.62 1.12 3.13
N LEU A 51 -5.96 1.87 4.02
CA LEU A 51 -4.82 1.36 4.79
C LEU A 51 -5.24 0.23 5.74
N CYS A 52 -6.38 0.35 6.40
CA CYS A 52 -6.92 -0.72 7.23
C CYS A 52 -7.17 -2.00 6.41
N SER A 53 -7.87 -1.86 5.27
CA SER A 53 -8.16 -2.99 4.38
C SER A 53 -6.89 -3.66 3.85
N LEU A 54 -5.90 -2.85 3.44
CA LEU A 54 -4.61 -3.36 2.96
C LEU A 54 -3.86 -4.12 4.05
N VAL A 55 -3.82 -3.59 5.28
CA VAL A 55 -3.14 -4.24 6.41
C VAL A 55 -3.84 -5.54 6.78
N GLU A 56 -5.17 -5.55 6.88
CA GLU A 56 -5.93 -6.77 7.21
C GLU A 56 -5.69 -7.87 6.17
N LYS A 57 -5.78 -7.54 4.88
CA LYS A 57 -5.49 -8.50 3.81
C LYS A 57 -4.04 -8.97 3.84
N SER A 58 -3.10 -8.07 4.15
CA SER A 58 -1.69 -8.44 4.29
C SER A 58 -1.44 -9.38 5.46
N VAL A 59 -2.19 -9.25 6.56
CA VAL A 59 -2.13 -10.17 7.71
C VAL A 59 -2.71 -11.54 7.34
N GLU A 60 -3.81 -11.58 6.59
CA GLU A 60 -4.38 -12.84 6.07
C GLU A 60 -3.34 -13.57 5.20
N THR A 61 -2.75 -12.88 4.22
CA THR A 61 -1.70 -13.46 3.36
C THR A 61 -0.46 -13.88 4.16
N ALA A 62 0.00 -13.08 5.13
CA ALA A 62 1.11 -13.45 6.00
C ALA A 62 0.84 -14.71 6.81
N THR A 63 -0.38 -14.83 7.34
CA THR A 63 -0.82 -15.98 8.15
C THR A 63 -0.86 -17.25 7.31
N ASN A 64 -1.36 -17.15 6.08
CA ASN A 64 -1.37 -18.25 5.12
C ASN A 64 0.04 -18.72 4.76
N ASP A 65 1.01 -17.79 4.69
CA ASP A 65 2.43 -18.09 4.46
C ASP A 65 3.20 -18.42 5.77
N GLN A 66 2.49 -18.63 6.88
CA GLN A 66 3.05 -18.93 8.22
C GLN A 66 4.10 -17.90 8.70
N SER A 67 4.00 -16.67 8.21
CA SER A 67 4.87 -15.56 8.58
C SER A 67 4.26 -14.73 9.69
N LYS A 68 5.09 -14.34 10.67
CA LYS A 68 4.72 -13.39 11.73
C LYS A 68 5.02 -11.93 11.36
N LYS A 69 5.53 -11.68 10.15
CA LYS A 69 5.95 -10.35 9.68
C LYS A 69 5.33 -10.07 8.31
N ILE A 70 4.84 -8.86 8.12
CA ILE A 70 4.45 -8.35 6.79
C ILE A 70 5.74 -7.84 6.12
N THR A 71 6.22 -8.59 5.14
CA THR A 71 7.38 -8.22 4.31
C THR A 71 6.91 -7.59 3.00
N ILE A 72 7.83 -6.98 2.25
CA ILE A 72 7.53 -6.47 0.89
C ILE A 72 6.99 -7.57 -0.02
N GLN A 73 7.48 -8.82 0.13
CA GLN A 73 7.02 -9.98 -0.63
C GLN A 73 5.55 -10.30 -0.34
N ILE A 74 5.17 -10.33 0.94
CA ILE A 74 3.79 -10.58 1.36
C ILE A 74 2.88 -9.44 0.88
N LEU A 75 3.34 -8.19 1.00
CA LEU A 75 2.57 -7.04 0.52
C LEU A 75 2.33 -7.13 -0.99
N ASN A 76 3.37 -7.46 -1.77
CA ASN A 76 3.26 -7.63 -3.22
C ASN A 76 2.26 -8.75 -3.56
N LYS A 77 2.39 -9.91 -2.92
CA LYS A 77 1.44 -11.02 -3.08
C LYS A 77 0.00 -10.61 -2.76
N THR A 78 -0.21 -9.92 -1.64
CA THR A 78 -1.53 -9.42 -1.22
C THR A 78 -2.15 -8.48 -2.26
N ILE A 79 -1.33 -7.61 -2.86
CA ILE A 79 -1.76 -6.66 -3.89
C ILE A 79 -2.09 -7.41 -5.20
N GLN A 80 -1.27 -8.38 -5.60
CA GLN A 80 -1.48 -9.17 -6.83
C GLN A 80 -2.71 -10.08 -6.74
N GLU A 81 -3.02 -10.60 -5.56
CA GLU A 81 -4.17 -11.49 -5.32
C GLU A 81 -5.51 -10.73 -5.15
N ASN A 82 -5.49 -9.40 -5.09
CA ASN A 82 -6.67 -8.58 -4.88
C ASN A 82 -6.82 -7.51 -5.98
N GLU A 83 -7.77 -7.72 -6.89
CA GLU A 83 -8.06 -6.82 -8.01
C GLU A 83 -8.37 -5.37 -7.58
N GLN A 84 -8.91 -5.17 -6.37
CA GLN A 84 -9.19 -3.82 -5.85
C GLN A 84 -7.91 -3.02 -5.56
N PHE A 85 -6.75 -3.69 -5.47
CA PHE A 85 -5.44 -3.09 -5.23
C PHE A 85 -4.58 -2.94 -6.49
N ASP A 86 -5.12 -3.22 -7.69
CA ASP A 86 -4.38 -3.12 -8.96
C ASP A 86 -3.67 -1.76 -9.14
N PHE A 87 -4.32 -0.68 -8.71
CA PHE A 87 -3.78 0.69 -8.79
C PHE A 87 -2.47 0.91 -8.02
N VAL A 88 -2.09 0.03 -7.09
CA VAL A 88 -0.83 0.12 -6.32
C VAL A 88 0.24 -0.89 -6.73
N VAL A 89 -0.04 -1.80 -7.68
CA VAL A 89 0.93 -2.81 -8.16
C VAL A 89 2.24 -2.15 -8.59
N GLY A 90 2.15 -1.17 -9.50
CA GLY A 90 3.32 -0.46 -10.02
C GLY A 90 4.09 0.36 -8.97
N VAL A 91 3.46 0.70 -7.84
CA VAL A 91 4.16 1.31 -6.70
C VAL A 91 4.93 0.24 -5.93
N CYS A 92 4.31 -0.91 -5.65
CA CYS A 92 4.93 -2.01 -4.90
C CYS A 92 6.16 -2.58 -5.62
N ASP A 93 6.07 -2.80 -6.93
CA ASP A 93 7.15 -3.40 -7.73
C ASP A 93 8.45 -2.58 -7.70
N LYS A 94 8.34 -1.25 -7.62
CA LYS A 94 9.50 -0.35 -7.46
C LYS A 94 10.29 -0.65 -6.20
N TYR A 95 9.62 -1.03 -5.11
CA TYR A 95 10.27 -1.34 -3.83
C TYR A 95 10.77 -2.79 -3.78
N LEU A 96 10.08 -3.71 -4.46
CA LEU A 96 10.54 -5.09 -4.60
C LEU A 96 11.89 -5.16 -5.33
N ASN A 97 12.00 -4.47 -6.46
CA ASN A 97 13.22 -4.43 -7.28
C ASN A 97 14.40 -3.73 -6.59
N LYS A 98 14.12 -2.77 -5.70
CA LYS A 98 15.15 -2.11 -4.90
C LYS A 98 15.76 -3.06 -3.86
N ASN A 99 14.99 -4.01 -3.34
CA ASN A 99 15.48 -5.00 -2.37
C ASN A 99 16.40 -6.03 -3.02
N SER A 100 16.16 -6.41 -4.29
CA SER A 100 17.03 -7.32 -5.05
C SER A 100 18.39 -6.72 -5.40
N ASN A 101 18.46 -5.40 -5.60
CA ASN A 101 19.73 -4.72 -5.92
C ASN A 101 20.59 -4.42 -4.67
N ALA A 102 20.04 -4.57 -3.47
CA ALA A 102 20.83 -4.52 -2.23
C ALA A 102 21.50 -5.88 -1.91
N SER A 103 20.97 -6.99 -2.45
CA SER A 103 21.52 -8.34 -2.28
C SER A 103 22.58 -8.75 -3.31
N SER A 104 22.83 -7.96 -4.36
CA SER A 104 23.75 -8.31 -5.46
C SER A 104 25.21 -7.86 -5.26
N THR A 105 25.56 -7.16 -4.17
CA THR A 105 26.94 -6.65 -3.95
C THR A 105 27.82 -7.53 -3.04
N SER A 106 27.41 -8.75 -2.66
CA SER A 106 28.24 -9.62 -1.80
C SER A 106 28.47 -11.05 -2.31
N SER A 107 28.56 -11.27 -3.63
CA SER A 107 28.92 -12.59 -4.18
C SER A 107 29.64 -12.52 -5.53
N SER A 108 30.81 -11.89 -5.58
CA SER A 108 31.83 -12.20 -6.60
C SER A 108 33.22 -11.74 -6.16
N ALA A 109 33.74 -12.37 -5.11
CA ALA A 109 35.16 -12.32 -4.80
C ALA A 109 35.59 -13.63 -4.16
N SER A 110 35.82 -14.67 -4.98
CA SER A 110 36.66 -15.85 -4.64
C SER A 110 36.83 -16.77 -5.85
N ALA A 111 38.11 -16.99 -6.19
CA ALA A 111 38.69 -18.19 -6.80
C ALA A 111 38.58 -18.41 -8.33
N GLN A 112 39.66 -18.05 -9.03
CA GLN A 112 40.34 -19.01 -9.91
C GLN A 112 41.84 -18.72 -10.00
N GLN A 113 42.62 -19.67 -9.49
CA GLN A 113 44.03 -19.92 -9.81
C GLN A 113 44.16 -20.22 -11.31
N GLU A 114 45.15 -19.64 -11.99
CA GLU A 114 46.41 -20.31 -12.37
C GLU A 114 47.47 -19.27 -12.76
#